data_AF-A0A822DTP7-F1
#
_entry.id   AF-A0A822DTP7-F1
#
_cell.length_a   1.000
_cell.length_b   1.000
_cell.length_c   1.000
_cell.angle_alpha   90.00
_cell.angle_beta   90.00
_cell.angle_gamma   90.00
#
_symmetry.space_group_name_H-M   'P 1'
#
loop_
_entity.id
_entity.type
_entity.pdbx_description
1 polymer ?
#
loop_
_entity_poly.entity_id
_entity_poly.type
_entity_poly.pdbx_seq_one_letter_code
_entity_poly.pdbx_strand_id
1 'polypeptide(L)'
;ELSHLRAILAKYENVLAPDQIVQLFDTAAEQHFKNLRGLPLGKKYLLCLNPDFILEIVREYLNNTTLKPIDSGQTLDPSLRKSSGILEQLTKAVPGLLEG
;
A
#
# COMPACT_ATOMS: atom_id res chain seq x y z
N GLU A 1 5.70 4.51 9.81
CA GLU A 1 5.95 5.65 8.88
C GLU A 1 7.41 5.91 8.48
N LEU A 2 8.44 5.64 9.31
CA LEU A 2 9.85 5.92 8.93
C LEU A 2 10.33 5.19 7.65
N SER A 3 9.92 3.94 7.45
CA SER A 3 10.25 3.16 6.25
C SER A 3 9.68 3.76 4.96
N HIS A 4 8.51 4.41 5.07
CA HIS A 4 7.85 5.09 3.96
C HIS A 4 8.62 6.33 3.52
N LEU A 5 9.01 7.19 4.46
CA LEU A 5 9.83 8.37 4.16
C LEU A 5 11.17 7.98 3.53
N ARG A 6 11.79 6.88 3.98
CA ARG A 6 13.01 6.33 3.38
C ARG A 6 12.78 5.84 1.95
N ALA A 7 11.65 5.18 1.67
CA ALA A 7 11.28 4.74 0.33
C ALA A 7 11.09 5.92 -0.62
N ILE A 8 10.37 6.96 -0.19
CA ILE A 8 10.17 8.20 -0.96
C ILE A 8 11.50 8.90 -1.24
N LEU A 9 12.35 9.08 -0.23
CA LEU A 9 13.67 9.68 -0.42
C LEU A 9 14.54 8.88 -1.39
N ALA A 10 14.60 7.56 -1.23
CA ALA A 10 15.39 6.71 -2.11
C ALA A 10 14.93 6.74 -3.58
N LYS A 11 13.62 6.89 -3.80
CA LYS A 11 13.03 7.08 -5.13
C LYS A 11 13.43 8.43 -5.74
N TYR A 12 13.32 9.52 -4.98
CA TYR A 12 13.68 10.86 -5.45
C TYR A 12 15.17 11.00 -5.76
N GLU A 13 16.02 10.36 -4.94
CA GLU A 13 17.48 10.37 -5.13
C GLU A 13 17.95 9.34 -6.17
N ASN A 14 17.06 8.47 -6.67
CA ASN A 14 17.36 7.36 -7.59
C ASN A 14 18.50 6.44 -7.11
N VAL A 15 18.61 6.27 -5.78
CA VAL A 15 19.72 5.56 -5.13
C VAL A 15 19.47 4.05 -5.07
N LEU A 16 18.20 3.64 -5.00
CA LEU A 16 17.82 2.24 -4.83
C LEU A 16 17.12 1.69 -6.08
N ALA A 17 17.37 0.42 -6.36
CA ALA A 17 16.63 -0.33 -7.38
C ALA A 17 15.13 -0.38 -7.02
N PRO A 18 14.23 -0.44 -8.03
CA PRO A 18 12.79 -0.45 -7.81
C PRO A 18 12.32 -1.58 -6.89
N ASP A 19 12.93 -2.76 -6.95
CA ASP A 19 12.62 -3.87 -6.04
C ASP A 19 12.89 -3.53 -4.57
N GLN A 20 14.00 -2.84 -4.29
CA GLN A 20 14.37 -2.42 -2.93
C GLN A 20 13.43 -1.33 -2.41
N ILE A 21 12.96 -0.44 -3.28
CA ILE A 21 11.93 0.55 -2.96
C ILE A 21 10.61 -0.14 -2.61
N VAL A 22 10.21 -1.16 -3.38
CA VAL A 22 9.02 -1.98 -3.10
C VAL A 22 9.13 -2.71 -1.76
N GLN A 23 10.31 -3.25 -1.41
CA GLN A 23 10.52 -3.90 -0.10
C GLN A 23 10.39 -2.91 1.08
N LEU A 24 10.80 -1.66 0.90
CA LEU A 24 10.62 -0.61 1.92
C LEU A 24 9.14 -0.26 2.09
N PHE A 25 8.36 -0.20 1.00
CA PHE A 25 6.91 -0.02 1.07
C PHE A 25 6.20 -1.22 1.71
N ASP A 26 6.66 -2.45 1.45
CA ASP A 26 6.13 -3.66 2.09
C ASP A 26 6.35 -3.64 3.60
N THR A 27 7.57 -3.27 4.01
CA THR A 27 7.90 -3.09 5.43
C THR A 27 7.07 -1.97 6.07
N ALA A 28 6.86 -0.86 5.37
CA ALA A 28 6.04 0.25 5.85
C ALA A 28 4.57 -0.17 6.05
N ALA A 29 4.00 -0.88 5.07
CA ALA A 29 2.65 -1.40 5.14
C ALA A 29 2.49 -2.41 6.28
N GLU A 30 3.43 -3.35 6.43
CA GLU A 30 3.37 -4.36 7.49
C GLU A 30 3.44 -3.73 8.87
N GLN A 31 4.33 -2.76 9.08
CA GLN A 31 4.41 -2.02 10.34
C GLN A 31 3.12 -1.26 10.65
N HIS A 32 2.52 -0.63 9.64
CA HIS A 32 1.26 0.10 9.78
C HIS A 32 0.12 -0.82 10.19
N PHE A 33 -0.06 -1.94 9.49
CA PHE A 33 -1.11 -2.90 9.82
C PHE A 33 -0.84 -3.67 11.13
N LYS A 34 0.42 -3.86 11.53
CA LYS A 34 0.77 -4.40 12.86
C LYS A 34 0.24 -3.50 13.97
N ASN A 35 0.32 -2.18 13.83
CA ASN A 35 -0.20 -1.22 14.81
C ASN A 35 -1.74 -1.24 14.90
N LEU A 36 -2.42 -1.67 13.83
CA LEU A 36 -3.87 -1.80 13.77
C LEU A 36 -4.37 -3.16 14.27
N ARG A 37 -3.50 -4.17 14.34
CA ARG A 37 -3.87 -5.53 14.71
C ARG A 37 -4.37 -5.56 16.16
N GLY A 38 -5.56 -6.13 16.35
CA GLY A 38 -6.19 -6.26 17.68
C GLY A 38 -6.95 -5.02 18.15
N LEU A 39 -6.95 -3.92 17.39
CA LEU A 39 -7.86 -2.80 17.64
C LEU A 39 -9.25 -3.12 17.08
N PRO A 40 -10.34 -2.96 17.86
CA PRO A 40 -11.69 -3.09 17.34
C PRO A 40 -12.00 -1.96 16.35
N LEU A 41 -12.77 -2.28 15.31
CA LEU A 41 -13.27 -1.28 14.37
C LEU A 41 -14.09 -0.23 15.12
N GLY A 42 -13.61 1.01 15.10
CA GLY A 42 -14.19 2.12 15.85
C GLY A 42 -13.34 3.38 15.70
N LYS A 43 -13.69 4.45 16.44
CA LYS A 43 -13.03 5.76 16.31
C LYS A 43 -11.51 5.69 16.39
N LYS A 44 -10.97 4.94 17.36
CA LYS A 44 -9.52 4.80 17.55
C LYS A 44 -8.86 4.06 16.38
N TYR A 45 -9.49 3.00 15.86
CA TYR A 45 -9.00 2.28 14.69
C TYR A 45 -8.96 3.20 13.47
N LEU A 46 -10.03 3.95 13.19
CA LEU A 46 -10.10 4.85 12.05
C LEU A 46 -9.09 6.00 12.13
N LEU A 47 -8.87 6.55 13.33
CA LEU A 47 -7.83 7.56 13.55
C LEU A 47 -6.42 7.00 13.33
N CYS A 48 -6.17 5.75 13.72
CA CYS A 48 -4.88 5.10 13.49
C CYS A 48 -4.72 4.58 12.05
N LEU A 49 -5.81 4.29 11.34
CA LEU A 49 -5.81 3.68 10.00
C LEU A 49 -5.13 4.58 8.98
N ASN A 50 -5.26 5.90 9.10
CA ASN A 50 -4.67 6.89 8.20
C ASN A 50 -4.82 6.49 6.70
N PRO A 51 -6.01 6.65 6.10
CA PRO A 51 -6.29 6.17 4.75
C PRO A 51 -5.39 6.82 3.69
N ASP A 52 -5.02 8.09 3.83
CA ASP A 52 -4.11 8.79 2.93
C ASP A 52 -2.74 8.09 2.84
N PHE A 53 -2.18 7.67 3.97
CA PHE A 53 -0.92 6.94 4.01
C PHE A 53 -1.01 5.61 3.25
N ILE A 54 -2.10 4.87 3.46
CA ILE A 54 -2.32 3.58 2.79
C ILE A 54 -2.49 3.79 1.28
N LEU A 55 -3.23 4.81 0.86
CA LEU A 55 -3.42 5.16 -0.54
C LEU A 55 -2.10 5.57 -1.21
N GLU A 56 -1.21 6.25 -0.50
CA GLU A 56 0.12 6.61 -1.02
C GLU A 56 0.98 5.36 -1.27
N ILE A 57 0.98 4.39 -0.35
CA ILE A 57 1.64 3.10 -0.56
C ILE A 57 1.06 2.36 -1.77
N VAL A 58 -0.28 2.32 -1.90
CA VAL A 58 -0.94 1.67 -3.04
C VAL A 58 -0.54 2.33 -4.36
N ARG A 59 -0.53 3.67 -4.41
CA ARG A 59 -0.10 4.42 -5.59
C ARG A 59 1.33 4.05 -5.99
N GLU A 60 2.21 3.85 -5.02
CA GLU A 60 3.60 3.46 -5.28
C GLU A 60 3.73 2.02 -5.79
N TYR A 61 2.95 1.07 -5.27
CA TYR A 61 2.89 -0.27 -5.86
C TYR A 61 2.41 -0.22 -7.32
N LEU A 62 1.42 0.61 -7.62
CA LEU A 62 0.90 0.77 -8.98
C LEU A 62 1.92 1.43 -9.92
N ASN A 63 2.64 2.46 -9.47
CA ASN A 63 3.70 3.12 -10.24
C ASN A 63 4.86 2.16 -10.59
N ASN A 64 5.15 1.19 -9.72
CA ASN A 64 6.19 0.18 -9.96
C ASN A 64 5.67 -1.04 -10.75
N THR A 65 4.36 -1.14 -10.98
CA THR A 65 3.76 -2.23 -11.76
C THR A 65 3.88 -1.94 -13.25
N THR A 66 4.22 -2.95 -14.04
CA THR A 66 4.20 -2.84 -15.51
C THR A 66 2.74 -2.76 -16.00
N LEU A 67 2.32 -1.61 -16.53
CA LEU A 67 0.99 -1.35 -17.13
C LEU A 67 0.71 -2.13 -18.43
N LYS A 68 1.45 -3.20 -18.72
CA LYS A 68 1.23 -3.98 -19.94
C LYS A 68 -0.10 -4.74 -19.83
N PRO A 69 -0.85 -4.86 -20.93
CA PRO A 69 -2.04 -5.71 -20.98
C PRO A 69 -1.65 -7.12 -20.54
N ILE A 70 -2.43 -7.68 -19.62
CA ILE A 70 -2.26 -9.08 -19.20
C ILE A 70 -2.83 -9.94 -20.32
N ASP A 71 -1.97 -10.73 -20.97
CA ASP A 71 -2.40 -11.67 -21.99
C ASP A 71 -3.07 -12.91 -21.35
N SER A 72 -3.88 -13.63 -22.13
CA SER A 72 -4.66 -14.76 -21.60
C SER A 72 -3.72 -15.87 -21.10
N GLY A 73 -3.59 -16.00 -19.78
CA GLY A 73 -2.71 -16.99 -19.12
C GLY A 73 -1.50 -16.40 -18.37
N GLN A 74 -1.28 -15.09 -18.45
CA GLN A 74 -0.19 -14.44 -17.71
C GLN A 74 -0.53 -14.27 -16.22
N THR A 75 0.44 -14.52 -15.35
CA THR A 75 0.29 -14.32 -13.91
C THR A 75 0.24 -12.84 -13.56
N LEU A 76 -0.81 -12.44 -12.84
CA LEU A 76 -0.98 -11.09 -12.27
C LEU A 76 0.27 -10.64 -11.51
N ASP A 77 0.69 -9.39 -11.74
CA ASP A 77 1.83 -8.80 -11.04
C ASP A 77 1.61 -8.85 -9.52
N PRO A 78 2.59 -9.33 -8.73
CA PRO A 78 2.45 -9.45 -7.28
C PRO A 78 2.16 -8.10 -6.61
N SER A 79 2.67 -6.99 -7.15
CA SER A 79 2.39 -5.65 -6.64
C SER A 79 0.92 -5.28 -6.84
N LEU A 80 0.32 -5.66 -7.99
CA LEU A 80 -1.10 -5.42 -8.27
C LEU A 80 -2.00 -6.23 -7.33
N ARG A 81 -1.65 -7.50 -7.04
CA ARG A 81 -2.38 -8.31 -6.06
C ARG A 81 -2.32 -7.70 -4.65
N LYS A 82 -1.16 -7.21 -4.23
CA LYS A 82 -0.99 -6.54 -2.94
C LYS A 82 -1.84 -5.28 -2.85
N SER A 83 -1.79 -4.43 -3.88
CA SER A 83 -2.63 -3.23 -4.00
C SER A 83 -4.11 -3.57 -3.85
N SER A 84 -4.59 -4.58 -4.57
CA SER A 84 -5.99 -5.01 -4.50
C SER A 84 -6.39 -5.48 -3.10
N GLY A 85 -5.53 -6.26 -2.43
CA GLY A 85 -5.81 -6.74 -1.07
C GLY A 85 -5.88 -5.61 -0.04
N ILE A 86 -4.96 -4.65 -0.14
CA ILE A 86 -4.93 -3.47 0.73
C ILE A 86 -6.17 -2.60 0.50
N LEU A 87 -6.53 -2.34 -0.76
CA LEU A 87 -7.71 -1.56 -1.13
C LEU A 87 -9.01 -2.24 -0.69
N GLU A 88 -9.09 -3.57 -0.76
CA GLU A 88 -10.24 -4.32 -0.27
C GLU A 88 -10.39 -4.16 1.25
N GLN A 89 -9.29 -4.25 2.01
CA GLN A 89 -9.32 -4.04 3.45
C GLN A 89 -9.75 -2.62 3.82
N LEU A 90 -9.24 -1.61 3.10
CA LEU A 90 -9.67 -0.22 3.24
C LEU A 90 -11.17 -0.06 2.99
N THR A 91 -11.66 -0.63 1.90
CA THR A 91 -13.07 -0.57 1.52
C THR A 91 -13.98 -1.21 2.58
N LYS A 92 -13.56 -2.34 3.16
CA LYS A 92 -14.29 -3.01 4.24
C LYS A 92 -14.25 -2.22 5.55
N ALA A 93 -13.13 -1.55 5.84
CA ALA A 93 -12.97 -0.76 7.06
C ALA A 93 -13.67 0.60 6.99
N VAL A 94 -13.75 1.20 5.80
CA VAL A 94 -14.29 2.54 5.56
C VAL A 94 -15.15 2.55 4.28
N PRO A 95 -16.31 1.88 4.27
CA PRO A 95 -17.15 1.79 3.07
C PRO A 95 -17.63 3.16 2.58
N GLY A 96 -17.88 4.11 3.49
CA GLY A 96 -18.27 5.47 3.15
C GLY A 96 -17.21 6.28 2.39
N LEU A 97 -15.98 5.78 2.24
CA LEU A 97 -14.97 6.38 1.37
C LEU A 97 -15.30 6.17 -0.13
N LEU A 98 -16.04 5.12 -0.47
CA LEU A 98 -16.44 4.83 -1.86
C LEU A 98 -17.70 5.60 -2.29
N GLU A 99 -18.49 6.08 -1.33
CA GLU A 99 -19.76 6.76 -1.58
C GLU A 99 -19.63 8.30 -1.61
N GLY A 100 -18.39 8.80 -1.58
CA GLY A 100 -18.06 10.23 -1.64
C GLY A 100 -17.96 10.80 -3.04
#